data_AF-A0A7K1Y7J4-F1
#
_entry.id   AF-A0A7K1Y7J4-F1
#
_cell.length_a   1.000
_cell.length_b   1.000
_cell.length_c   1.000
_cell.angle_alpha   90.00
_cell.angle_beta   90.00
_cell.angle_gamma   90.00
#
_symmetry.space_group_name_H-M   'P 1'
#
loop_
_entity.id
_entity.type
_entity.pdbx_description
1 polymer ?
#
loop_
_entity_poly.entity_id
_entity_poly.type
_entity_poly.pdbx_seq_one_letter_code
_entity_poly.pdbx_strand_id
1 'polypeptide(L)'
;MEITDFVVIPATDKHTNYALQIVDEMEESAKARGTGIARRSPDYVAQKMLEGKAVIALHKDGTWAGFCYIETWSHGDFVANSGLIVNPIYRKAGLAKAIKKRIFELSREKYPKAKIFGLTTGLAVMKINSELGYEPVTYSELTQDENFWKGCQSCVNFDILTMKERKNCMCTAMLWDPEEKAKEIEEKMRLAKEQEEKEKTEQMTKVSRKATLLERIEAKLRGSLKMMLGISALLIKIIQH
;
A
#
# COMPACT_ATOMS: atom_id res chain seq x y z
N MET A 1 12.52 -20.87 9.02
CA MET A 1 11.09 -20.67 9.36
C MET A 1 10.50 -19.81 8.28
N GLU A 2 9.43 -20.31 7.68
CA GLU A 2 8.75 -19.66 6.58
C GLU A 2 7.46 -19.01 7.08
N ILE A 3 6.94 -18.03 6.35
CA ILE A 3 5.70 -17.36 6.75
C ILE A 3 4.50 -18.34 6.83
N THR A 4 4.57 -19.43 6.09
CA THR A 4 3.56 -20.51 6.08
C THR A 4 3.50 -21.31 7.38
N ASP A 5 4.47 -21.14 8.30
CA ASP A 5 4.48 -21.77 9.62
C ASP A 5 3.62 -21.02 10.65
N PHE A 6 3.03 -19.89 10.26
CA PHE A 6 2.30 -19.01 11.14
C PHE A 6 0.86 -18.78 10.68
N VAL A 7 0.00 -18.53 11.65
CA VAL A 7 -1.37 -18.09 11.46
C VAL A 7 -1.46 -16.64 11.95
N VAL A 8 -1.91 -15.72 11.08
CA VAL A 8 -2.06 -14.30 11.40
C VAL A 8 -3.54 -13.93 11.30
N ILE A 9 -4.19 -13.71 12.43
CA ILE A 9 -5.65 -13.59 12.54
C ILE A 9 -6.07 -12.46 13.48
N PRO A 10 -7.30 -11.93 13.37
CA PRO A 10 -7.87 -11.09 14.41
C PRO A 10 -7.84 -11.82 15.75
N ALA A 11 -7.33 -11.15 16.78
CA ALA A 11 -7.36 -11.64 18.13
C ALA A 11 -8.79 -11.58 18.69
N THR A 12 -9.06 -12.45 19.65
CA THR A 12 -10.33 -12.57 20.37
C THR A 12 -10.05 -12.74 21.86
N ASP A 13 -11.10 -12.81 22.66
CA ASP A 13 -11.08 -13.21 24.08
C ASP A 13 -10.15 -14.41 24.40
N LYS A 14 -10.14 -15.44 23.55
CA LYS A 14 -9.29 -16.63 23.68
C LYS A 14 -7.78 -16.36 23.68
N HIS A 15 -7.37 -15.18 23.23
CA HIS A 15 -5.97 -14.80 23.09
C HIS A 15 -5.48 -13.87 24.22
N THR A 16 -6.37 -13.48 25.14
CA THR A 16 -6.06 -12.53 26.22
C THR A 16 -4.97 -13.03 27.17
N ASN A 17 -4.78 -14.35 27.27
CA ASN A 17 -3.70 -14.99 28.03
C ASN A 17 -2.29 -14.61 27.52
N TYR A 18 -2.15 -14.16 26.28
CA TYR A 18 -0.85 -13.68 25.74
C TYR A 18 -0.53 -12.23 26.12
N ALA A 19 -1.45 -11.50 26.76
CA ALA A 19 -1.30 -10.05 26.98
C ALA A 19 -0.05 -9.69 27.79
N LEU A 20 0.27 -10.45 28.85
CA LEU A 20 1.48 -10.23 29.64
C LEU A 20 2.74 -10.46 28.78
N GLN A 21 2.81 -11.59 28.08
CA GLN A 21 3.93 -11.92 27.20
C GLN A 21 4.17 -10.85 26.12
N ILE A 22 3.09 -10.31 25.53
CA ILE A 22 3.15 -9.24 24.53
C ILE A 22 3.75 -7.96 25.13
N VAL A 23 3.27 -7.56 26.31
CA VAL A 23 3.72 -6.33 26.99
C VAL A 23 5.19 -6.44 27.39
N ASP A 24 5.58 -7.58 27.94
CA ASP A 24 6.96 -7.84 28.34
C ASP A 24 7.88 -7.78 27.12
N GLU A 25 7.50 -8.39 26.00
CA GLU A 25 8.29 -8.33 24.77
C GLU A 25 8.33 -6.92 24.15
N MET A 26 7.24 -6.15 24.23
CA MET A 26 7.23 -4.74 23.80
C MET A 26 8.25 -3.92 24.61
N GLU A 27 8.31 -4.14 25.93
CA GLU A 27 9.25 -3.47 26.83
C GLU A 27 10.70 -3.88 26.55
N GLU A 28 10.99 -5.18 26.49
CA GLU A 28 12.34 -5.69 26.22
C GLU A 28 12.86 -5.27 24.84
N SER A 29 12.00 -5.29 23.83
CA SER A 29 12.35 -4.78 22.50
C SER A 29 12.55 -3.26 22.44
N ALA A 30 11.90 -2.48 23.30
CA ALA A 30 12.15 -1.04 23.40
C ALA A 30 13.50 -0.78 24.10
N LYS A 31 13.80 -1.50 25.19
CA LYS A 31 15.09 -1.44 25.89
C LYS A 31 16.25 -1.79 24.96
N ALA A 32 16.17 -2.91 24.26
CA ALA A 32 17.22 -3.38 23.35
C ALA A 32 17.54 -2.41 22.20
N ARG A 33 16.58 -1.56 21.80
CA ARG A 33 16.75 -0.56 20.74
C ARG A 33 17.15 0.82 21.27
N GLY A 34 17.06 1.06 22.58
CA GLY A 34 17.22 2.40 23.17
C GLY A 34 16.17 3.42 22.70
N THR A 35 15.10 2.95 22.05
CA THR A 35 14.02 3.76 21.48
C THR A 35 12.86 2.84 21.13
N GLY A 36 11.63 3.35 21.12
CA GLY A 36 10.50 2.63 20.53
C GLY A 36 9.25 2.58 21.38
N ILE A 37 8.54 1.45 21.27
CA ILE A 37 7.12 1.29 21.55
C ILE A 37 6.81 1.66 23.00
N ALA A 38 5.89 2.60 23.18
CA ALA A 38 5.42 2.99 24.50
C ALA A 38 4.79 1.78 25.22
N ARG A 39 5.13 1.60 26.50
CA ARG A 39 4.62 0.52 27.35
C ARG A 39 3.11 0.64 27.50
N ARG A 40 2.45 -0.52 27.57
CA ARG A 40 1.02 -0.67 27.87
C ARG A 40 0.86 -1.65 29.01
N SER A 41 -0.26 -1.59 29.73
CA SER A 41 -0.57 -2.63 30.70
C SER A 41 -1.09 -3.90 29.98
N PRO A 42 -0.94 -5.09 30.59
CA PRO A 42 -1.56 -6.30 30.06
C PRO A 42 -3.07 -6.14 29.86
N ASP A 43 -3.77 -5.53 30.82
CA ASP A 43 -5.22 -5.26 30.71
C ASP A 43 -5.56 -4.41 29.50
N TYR A 44 -4.73 -3.41 29.19
CA TYR A 44 -4.93 -2.57 28.01
C TYR A 44 -4.84 -3.38 26.72
N VAL A 45 -3.82 -4.24 26.61
CA VAL A 45 -3.62 -5.11 25.44
C VAL A 45 -4.74 -6.15 25.33
N ALA A 46 -5.13 -6.78 26.45
CA ALA A 46 -6.24 -7.73 26.50
C ALA A 46 -7.56 -7.07 26.07
N GLN A 47 -7.81 -5.85 26.53
CA GLN A 47 -8.99 -5.08 26.16
C GLN A 47 -9.06 -4.84 24.64
N LYS A 48 -7.93 -4.55 23.97
CA LYS A 48 -7.92 -4.44 22.50
C LYS A 48 -8.29 -5.75 21.80
N MET A 49 -7.94 -6.90 22.37
CA MET A 49 -8.37 -8.20 21.84
C MET A 49 -9.87 -8.43 22.04
N LEU A 50 -10.40 -8.09 23.22
CA LEU A 50 -11.83 -8.19 23.54
C LEU A 50 -12.69 -7.31 22.65
N GLU A 51 -12.21 -6.11 22.32
CA GLU A 51 -12.86 -5.19 21.37
C GLU A 51 -12.77 -5.65 19.90
N GLY A 52 -12.07 -6.76 19.63
CA GLY A 52 -11.75 -7.23 18.29
C GLY A 52 -10.91 -6.21 17.51
N LYS A 53 -10.10 -5.41 18.20
CA LYS A 53 -9.24 -4.35 17.65
C LYS A 53 -7.77 -4.79 17.62
N ALA A 54 -7.50 -6.07 17.59
CA ALA A 54 -6.13 -6.58 17.57
C ALA A 54 -5.95 -7.72 16.59
N VAL A 55 -4.71 -7.91 16.16
CA VAL A 55 -4.26 -9.03 15.34
C VAL A 55 -3.14 -9.72 16.11
N ILE A 56 -3.22 -11.04 16.15
CA ILE A 56 -2.23 -11.91 16.78
C ILE A 56 -1.66 -12.85 15.71
N ALA A 57 -0.36 -13.11 15.82
CA ALA A 57 0.31 -14.15 15.07
C ALA A 57 0.69 -15.28 16.02
N LEU A 58 0.36 -16.51 15.63
CA LEU A 58 0.72 -17.73 16.35
C LEU A 58 1.49 -18.65 15.42
N HIS A 59 2.49 -19.34 15.95
CA HIS A 59 3.08 -20.51 15.28
C HIS A 59 2.09 -21.68 15.32
N LYS A 60 2.21 -22.64 14.39
CA LYS A 60 1.29 -23.80 14.29
C LYS A 60 1.19 -24.65 15.56
N ASP A 61 2.21 -24.62 16.42
CA ASP A 61 2.20 -25.30 17.73
C ASP A 61 1.48 -24.51 18.83
N GLY A 62 0.93 -23.33 18.52
CA GLY A 62 0.24 -22.46 19.47
C GLY A 62 1.15 -21.44 20.16
N THR A 63 2.45 -21.40 19.86
CA THR A 63 3.37 -20.42 20.43
C THR A 63 3.08 -19.02 19.90
N TRP A 64 3.08 -18.02 20.79
CA TRP A 64 2.92 -16.63 20.38
C TRP A 64 4.08 -16.14 19.52
N ALA A 65 3.75 -15.55 18.37
CA ALA A 65 4.74 -15.10 17.38
C ALA A 65 4.74 -13.60 17.10
N GLY A 66 3.63 -12.90 17.35
CA GLY A 66 3.59 -11.46 17.19
C GLY A 66 2.22 -10.86 17.43
N PHE A 67 2.15 -9.53 17.44
CA PHE A 67 0.96 -8.78 17.80
C PHE A 67 0.94 -7.39 17.17
N CYS A 68 -0.25 -6.85 16.95
CA CYS A 68 -0.49 -5.44 16.62
C CYS A 68 -1.95 -5.11 16.95
N TYR A 69 -2.25 -3.85 17.27
CA TYR A 69 -3.61 -3.43 17.64
C TYR A 69 -3.99 -2.06 17.06
N ILE A 70 -5.29 -1.80 17.04
CA ILE A 70 -5.93 -0.58 16.55
C ILE A 70 -6.19 0.37 17.73
N GLU A 71 -5.78 1.62 17.53
CA GLU A 71 -6.29 2.76 18.27
C GLU A 71 -7.16 3.63 17.39
N THR A 72 -8.14 4.28 18.01
CA THR A 72 -9.05 5.21 17.36
C THR A 72 -8.98 6.55 18.05
N TRP A 73 -8.88 7.62 17.28
CA TRP A 73 -8.75 8.99 17.79
C TRP A 73 -9.73 9.89 17.04
N SER A 74 -9.99 11.08 17.60
CA SER A 74 -10.85 12.09 16.96
C SER A 74 -12.18 11.48 16.48
N HIS A 75 -12.90 10.81 17.39
CA HIS A 75 -14.17 10.13 17.11
C HIS A 75 -14.16 9.07 15.99
N GLY A 76 -13.00 8.52 15.65
CA GLY A 76 -12.85 7.47 14.65
C GLY A 76 -12.41 7.97 13.28
N ASP A 77 -12.15 9.27 13.13
CA ASP A 77 -11.58 9.83 11.89
C ASP A 77 -10.13 9.39 11.66
N PHE A 78 -9.43 9.06 12.74
CA PHE A 78 -8.05 8.60 12.72
C PHE A 78 -7.89 7.24 13.40
N VAL A 79 -7.17 6.36 12.72
CA VAL A 79 -6.81 5.03 13.21
C VAL A 79 -5.30 4.89 13.26
N ALA A 80 -4.76 4.46 14.41
CA ALA A 80 -3.36 4.09 14.52
C ALA A 80 -3.19 2.57 14.62
N ASN A 81 -2.33 2.01 13.78
CA ASN A 81 -1.94 0.60 13.86
C ASN A 81 -0.69 0.51 14.76
N SER A 82 -0.94 0.36 16.07
CA SER A 82 0.03 0.49 17.15
C SER A 82 0.55 -0.86 17.67
N GLY A 83 1.66 -0.83 18.40
CA GLY A 83 2.19 -2.00 19.11
C GLY A 83 2.62 -3.15 18.22
N LEU A 84 3.07 -2.89 16.98
CA LEU A 84 3.62 -3.94 16.13
C LEU A 84 4.86 -4.55 16.79
N ILE A 85 4.74 -5.80 17.21
CA ILE A 85 5.81 -6.55 17.87
C ILE A 85 5.87 -7.98 17.32
N VAL A 86 7.08 -8.50 17.16
CA VAL A 86 7.35 -9.87 16.69
C VAL A 86 8.30 -10.51 17.68
N ASN A 87 7.93 -11.70 18.14
CA ASN A 87 8.74 -12.51 19.04
C ASN A 87 10.16 -12.67 18.43
N PRO A 88 11.24 -12.38 19.19
CA PRO A 88 12.62 -12.40 18.72
C PRO A 88 13.00 -13.64 17.92
N ILE A 89 12.54 -14.82 18.34
CA ILE A 89 12.91 -16.09 17.71
C ILE A 89 12.34 -16.24 16.30
N TYR A 90 11.22 -15.57 16.00
CA TYR A 90 10.52 -15.64 14.72
C TYR A 90 10.77 -14.43 13.80
N ARG A 91 11.70 -13.54 14.18
CA ARG A 91 12.09 -12.40 13.34
C ARG A 91 12.72 -12.89 12.04
N LYS A 92 12.68 -12.04 11.01
CA LYS A 92 13.16 -12.30 9.64
C LYS A 92 12.34 -13.37 8.87
N ALA A 93 11.29 -13.94 9.44
CA ALA A 93 10.35 -14.84 8.74
C ALA A 93 9.20 -14.12 7.99
N GLY A 94 9.28 -12.80 7.79
CA GLY A 94 8.22 -12.02 7.13
C GLY A 94 7.00 -11.65 8.00
N LEU A 95 6.96 -12.09 9.27
CA LEU A 95 5.82 -11.89 10.18
C LEU A 95 5.40 -10.42 10.36
N ALA A 96 6.34 -9.49 10.51
CA ALA A 96 6.01 -8.09 10.70
C ALA A 96 5.16 -7.52 9.55
N LYS A 97 5.49 -7.91 8.31
CA LYS A 97 4.73 -7.52 7.12
C LYS A 97 3.35 -8.17 7.10
N ALA A 98 3.26 -9.46 7.42
CA ALA A 98 1.98 -10.17 7.46
C ALA A 98 1.04 -9.60 8.54
N ILE A 99 1.54 -9.36 9.75
CA ILE A 99 0.78 -8.73 10.84
C ILE A 99 0.33 -7.33 10.45
N LYS A 100 1.23 -6.51 9.90
CA LYS A 100 0.90 -5.13 9.51
C LYS A 100 -0.11 -5.07 8.36
N LYS A 101 -0.04 -5.99 7.41
CA LYS A 101 -1.05 -6.13 6.35
C LYS A 101 -2.40 -6.52 6.95
N ARG A 102 -2.45 -7.54 7.81
CA ARG A 102 -3.70 -8.02 8.39
C ARG A 102 -4.38 -6.99 9.29
N ILE A 103 -3.61 -6.24 10.09
CA ILE A 103 -4.17 -5.16 10.93
C ILE A 103 -4.63 -3.98 10.08
N PHE A 104 -3.95 -3.68 8.97
CA PHE A 104 -4.41 -2.66 8.02
C PHE A 104 -5.76 -3.05 7.42
N GLU A 105 -5.91 -4.29 6.95
CA GLU A 105 -7.18 -4.82 6.45
C GLU A 105 -8.27 -4.72 7.53
N LEU A 106 -7.98 -5.12 8.76
CA LEU A 106 -8.92 -5.00 9.89
C LEU A 106 -9.34 -3.54 10.16
N SER A 107 -8.39 -2.60 10.07
CA SER A 107 -8.67 -1.17 10.19
C SER A 107 -9.58 -0.67 9.07
N ARG A 108 -9.38 -1.14 7.83
CA ARG A 108 -10.24 -0.79 6.69
C ARG A 108 -11.64 -1.40 6.80
N GLU A 109 -11.76 -2.61 7.34
CA GLU A 109 -13.04 -3.27 7.61
C GLU A 109 -13.85 -2.51 8.68
N LYS A 110 -13.22 -2.13 9.79
CA LYS A 110 -13.90 -1.49 10.93
C LYS A 110 -14.09 0.00 10.78
N TYR A 111 -13.16 0.67 10.10
CA TYR A 111 -13.10 2.13 9.97
C TYR A 111 -12.87 2.53 8.50
N PRO A 112 -13.83 2.25 7.61
CA PRO A 112 -13.63 2.40 6.16
C PRO A 112 -13.41 3.85 5.70
N LYS A 113 -13.76 4.84 6.51
CA LYS A 113 -13.54 6.26 6.20
C LYS A 113 -12.35 6.87 6.93
N ALA A 114 -11.77 6.18 7.89
CA ALA A 114 -10.70 6.74 8.71
C ALA A 114 -9.39 6.83 7.94
N LYS A 115 -8.63 7.88 8.22
CA LYS A 115 -7.22 7.94 7.88
C LYS A 115 -6.45 7.00 8.79
N ILE A 116 -5.49 6.25 8.24
CA ILE A 116 -4.69 5.31 9.02
C ILE A 116 -3.27 5.84 9.10
N PHE A 117 -2.73 5.96 10.30
CA PHE A 117 -1.38 6.49 10.48
C PHE A 117 -0.52 5.62 11.40
N GLY A 118 0.76 5.93 11.44
CA GLY A 118 1.71 5.29 12.33
C GLY A 118 2.93 6.16 12.58
N LEU A 119 3.48 6.01 13.78
CA LEU A 119 4.78 6.55 14.15
C LEU A 119 5.79 5.42 14.22
N THR A 120 6.96 5.59 13.61
CA THR A 120 8.03 4.59 13.68
C THR A 120 9.42 5.22 13.63
N THR A 121 10.38 4.62 14.31
CA THR A 121 11.82 4.91 14.16
C THR A 121 12.52 3.88 13.28
N GLY A 122 11.87 2.74 12.99
CA GLY A 122 12.48 1.60 12.32
C GLY A 122 12.27 1.61 10.81
N LEU A 123 13.37 1.56 10.05
CA LEU A 123 13.37 1.48 8.58
C LEU A 123 12.55 0.31 8.04
N ALA A 124 12.61 -0.86 8.70
CA ALA A 124 11.82 -2.02 8.28
C ALA A 124 10.30 -1.74 8.30
N VAL A 125 9.82 -1.02 9.34
CA VAL A 125 8.41 -0.64 9.45
C VAL A 125 8.06 0.46 8.45
N MET A 126 8.96 1.41 8.21
CA MET A 126 8.76 2.43 7.16
C MET A 126 8.57 1.79 5.78
N LYS A 127 9.41 0.82 5.41
CA LYS A 127 9.28 0.07 4.15
C LYS A 127 7.93 -0.65 4.05
N ILE A 128 7.52 -1.34 5.11
CA ILE A 128 6.20 -2.01 5.15
C ILE A 128 5.06 -1.00 4.99
N ASN A 129 5.14 0.15 5.67
CA ASN A 129 4.15 1.20 5.56
C ASN A 129 4.08 1.76 4.13
N SER A 130 5.22 2.07 3.50
CA SER A 130 5.26 2.54 2.11
C SER A 130 4.68 1.50 1.13
N GLU A 131 4.96 0.21 1.33
CA GLU A 131 4.35 -0.86 0.52
C GLU A 131 2.83 -0.94 0.68
N LEU A 132 2.29 -0.55 1.84
CA LEU A 132 0.84 -0.43 2.09
C LEU A 132 0.26 0.91 1.58
N GLY A 133 1.09 1.78 1.00
CA GLY A 133 0.68 3.07 0.45
C GLY A 133 0.66 4.22 1.47
N TYR A 134 1.28 4.06 2.64
CA TYR A 134 1.45 5.19 3.56
C TYR A 134 2.54 6.13 3.05
N GLU A 135 2.34 7.41 3.29
CA GLU A 135 3.27 8.47 2.88
C GLU A 135 3.80 9.23 4.10
N PRO A 136 5.08 9.64 4.11
CA PRO A 136 5.62 10.47 5.17
C PRO A 136 4.89 11.82 5.24
N VAL A 137 4.47 12.22 6.44
CA VAL A 137 3.79 13.49 6.69
C VAL A 137 4.37 14.21 7.91
N THR A 138 4.06 15.49 8.06
CA THR A 138 4.30 16.24 9.29
C THR A 138 3.28 15.84 10.37
N TYR A 139 3.58 16.11 11.65
CA TYR A 139 2.68 15.75 12.75
C TYR A 139 1.38 16.58 12.73
N SER A 140 1.36 17.72 12.02
CA SER A 140 0.15 18.52 11.77
C SER A 140 -0.93 17.75 11.03
N GLU A 141 -0.55 16.80 10.17
CA GLU A 141 -1.47 15.99 9.37
C GLU A 141 -2.09 14.82 10.16
N LEU A 142 -1.60 14.59 11.38
CA LEU A 142 -2.12 13.56 12.28
C LEU A 142 -3.23 14.11 13.18
N THR A 143 -3.74 13.25 14.05
CA THR A 143 -4.68 13.65 15.10
C THR A 143 -4.06 14.69 16.05
N GLN A 144 -4.86 15.70 16.40
CA GLN A 144 -4.54 16.68 17.43
C GLN A 144 -5.09 16.28 18.81
N ASP A 145 -5.58 15.05 18.96
CA ASP A 145 -6.11 14.52 20.22
C ASP A 145 -5.00 14.41 21.28
N GLU A 146 -5.15 15.13 22.38
CA GLU A 146 -4.24 15.09 23.54
C GLU A 146 -4.01 13.66 24.05
N ASN A 147 -5.03 12.80 24.00
CA ASN A 147 -4.93 11.43 24.50
C ASN A 147 -4.04 10.55 23.63
N PHE A 148 -3.95 10.83 22.32
CA PHE A 148 -2.97 10.16 21.47
C PHE A 148 -1.55 10.44 21.95
N TRP A 149 -1.23 11.72 22.21
CA TRP A 149 0.09 12.15 22.64
C TRP A 149 0.44 11.69 24.06
N LYS A 150 -0.55 11.55 24.95
CA LYS A 150 -0.36 10.87 26.25
C LYS A 150 0.14 9.43 26.08
N GLY A 151 -0.26 8.77 24.99
CA GLY A 151 0.23 7.44 24.63
C GLY A 151 1.75 7.35 24.43
N CYS A 152 2.45 8.48 24.22
CA CYS A 152 3.90 8.56 24.09
C CYS A 152 4.64 8.82 25.41
N GLN A 153 3.94 9.09 26.53
CA GLN A 153 4.57 9.49 27.81
C GLN A 153 5.60 8.52 28.35
N SER A 154 5.40 7.22 28.13
CA SER A 154 6.34 6.19 28.58
C SER A 154 7.52 5.95 27.60
N CYS A 155 7.59 6.71 26.50
CA CYS A 155 8.67 6.57 25.53
C CYS A 155 9.89 7.37 26.00
N VAL A 156 11.09 6.81 25.85
CA VAL A 156 12.36 7.49 26.20
C VAL A 156 12.58 8.82 25.45
N ASN A 157 11.86 9.06 24.35
CA ASN A 157 11.92 10.30 23.57
C ASN A 157 10.79 11.29 23.89
N PHE A 158 10.01 11.06 24.96
CA PHE A 158 8.88 11.94 25.31
C PHE A 158 9.32 13.37 25.60
N ASP A 159 10.50 13.56 26.20
CA ASP A 159 11.06 14.90 26.45
C ASP A 159 11.35 15.64 25.14
N ILE A 160 11.86 14.92 24.11
CA ILE A 160 12.07 15.50 22.78
C ILE A 160 10.74 15.93 22.16
N LEU A 161 9.71 15.07 22.24
CA LEU A 161 8.37 15.39 21.73
C LEU A 161 7.81 16.65 22.40
N THR A 162 7.98 16.77 23.71
CA THR A 162 7.47 17.89 24.51
C THR A 162 8.25 19.18 24.25
N MET A 163 9.58 19.11 24.23
CA MET A 163 10.47 20.24 23.91
C MET A 163 10.17 20.82 22.52
N LYS A 164 9.80 19.96 21.56
CA LYS A 164 9.45 20.37 20.19
C LYS A 164 7.96 20.69 20.01
N GLU A 165 7.22 20.85 21.10
CA GLU A 165 5.79 21.20 21.07
C GLU A 165 4.97 20.26 20.17
N ARG A 166 5.33 18.97 20.12
CA ARG A 166 4.68 17.94 19.29
C ARG A 166 4.70 18.22 17.78
N LYS A 167 5.57 19.13 17.31
CA LYS A 167 5.75 19.39 15.88
C LYS A 167 6.52 18.26 15.18
N ASN A 168 7.40 17.56 15.92
CA ASN A 168 8.09 16.34 15.50
C ASN A 168 8.74 15.61 16.70
N CYS A 169 9.17 14.38 16.46
CA CYS A 169 9.99 13.56 17.37
C CYS A 169 11.00 12.75 16.54
N MET A 170 11.72 11.82 17.17
CA MET A 170 12.57 10.83 16.49
C MET A 170 11.78 9.89 15.57
N CYS A 171 10.47 9.75 15.81
CA CYS A 171 9.60 8.94 14.97
C CYS A 171 9.22 9.67 13.68
N THR A 172 9.30 8.97 12.56
CA THR A 172 8.69 9.37 11.29
C THR A 172 7.18 9.11 11.36
N ALA A 173 6.39 10.13 11.09
CA ALA A 173 4.96 10.00 10.87
C ALA A 173 4.69 9.58 9.44
N MET A 174 3.81 8.59 9.28
CA MET A 174 3.34 8.16 7.97
C MET A 174 1.82 8.02 8.00
N LEU A 175 1.15 8.46 6.94
CA LEU A 175 -0.30 8.54 6.82
C LEU A 175 -0.76 7.82 5.56
N TRP A 176 -1.88 7.12 5.68
CA TRP A 176 -2.64 6.57 4.58
C TRP A 176 -4.02 7.22 4.62
N ASP A 177 -4.39 7.95 3.56
CA ASP A 177 -5.65 8.66 3.45
C ASP A 177 -6.56 7.98 2.42
N PRO A 178 -7.73 7.44 2.80
CA PRO A 178 -8.63 6.78 1.85
C PRO A 178 -9.12 7.68 0.72
N GLU A 179 -9.34 8.97 0.98
CA GLU A 179 -9.84 9.90 -0.03
C GLU A 179 -8.77 10.25 -1.05
N GLU A 180 -7.54 10.45 -0.59
CA GLU A 180 -6.39 10.66 -1.46
C GLU A 180 -6.13 9.43 -2.34
N LYS A 181 -6.16 8.22 -1.76
CA LYS A 181 -5.97 6.99 -2.52
C LYS A 181 -7.08 6.73 -3.54
N ALA A 182 -8.32 7.12 -3.24
CA ALA A 182 -9.40 7.05 -4.22
C ALA A 182 -9.13 7.97 -5.42
N LYS A 183 -8.70 9.21 -5.18
CA LYS A 183 -8.36 10.17 -6.24
C LYS A 183 -7.17 9.71 -7.09
N GLU A 184 -6.14 9.14 -6.47
CA GLU A 184 -5.00 8.56 -7.20
C GLU A 184 -5.42 7.43 -8.14
N ILE A 185 -6.33 6.57 -7.69
CA ILE A 185 -6.84 5.46 -8.50
C ILE A 185 -7.65 6.00 -9.68
N GLU A 186 -8.53 6.97 -9.44
CA GLU A 186 -9.33 7.62 -10.49
C GLU A 186 -8.44 8.27 -11.55
N GLU A 187 -7.42 9.01 -11.13
CA GLU A 187 -6.47 9.67 -12.04
C GLU A 187 -5.66 8.65 -12.85
N LYS A 188 -5.17 7.56 -12.23
CA LYS A 188 -4.47 6.49 -12.93
C LYS A 188 -5.37 5.81 -13.98
N MET A 189 -6.65 5.59 -13.65
CA MET A 189 -7.62 5.04 -14.60
C MET A 189 -7.90 5.99 -15.75
N ARG A 190 -7.98 7.30 -15.50
CA ARG A 190 -8.15 8.33 -16.54
C ARG A 190 -6.95 8.33 -17.50
N LEU A 191 -5.73 8.39 -16.96
CA LEU A 191 -4.50 8.38 -17.76
C LEU A 191 -4.35 7.10 -18.58
N ALA A 192 -4.69 5.94 -18.02
CA ALA A 192 -4.67 4.67 -18.73
C ALA A 192 -5.63 4.66 -19.93
N LYS A 193 -6.84 5.21 -19.78
CA LYS A 193 -7.81 5.34 -20.89
C LYS A 193 -7.31 6.28 -21.98
N GLU A 194 -6.76 7.43 -21.60
CA GLU A 194 -6.20 8.39 -22.56
C GLU A 194 -5.03 7.79 -23.36
N GLN A 195 -4.21 6.96 -22.71
CA GLN A 195 -3.13 6.26 -23.39
C GLN A 195 -3.68 5.20 -24.36
N GLU A 196 -4.68 4.41 -23.95
CA GLU A 196 -5.33 3.43 -24.82
C GLU A 196 -5.97 4.07 -26.05
N GLU A 197 -6.63 5.22 -25.90
CA GLU A 197 -7.23 5.98 -27.01
C GLU A 197 -6.18 6.54 -27.97
N LYS A 198 -5.05 7.04 -27.46
CA LYS A 198 -3.92 7.48 -28.28
C LYS A 198 -3.35 6.32 -29.08
N GLU A 199 -3.11 5.18 -28.44
CA GLU A 199 -2.59 3.97 -29.10
C GLU A 199 -3.56 3.47 -30.19
N LYS A 200 -4.87 3.45 -29.92
CA LYS A 200 -5.90 3.12 -30.93
C LYS A 200 -5.90 4.10 -32.10
N THR A 201 -5.77 5.39 -31.84
CA THR A 201 -5.75 6.44 -32.88
C THR A 201 -4.49 6.32 -33.74
N GLU A 202 -3.32 6.09 -33.13
CA GLU A 202 -2.07 5.83 -33.84
C GLU A 202 -2.13 4.54 -34.68
N GLN A 203 -2.73 3.48 -34.15
CA GLN A 203 -2.93 2.23 -34.88
C GLN A 203 -3.84 2.45 -36.09
N MET A 204 -4.97 3.13 -35.89
CA MET A 204 -5.94 3.41 -36.95
C MET A 204 -5.35 4.31 -38.04
N THR A 205 -4.59 5.33 -37.68
CA THR A 205 -3.89 6.19 -38.65
C THR A 205 -2.82 5.43 -39.42
N LYS A 206 -2.07 4.51 -38.79
CA LYS A 206 -1.13 3.61 -39.50
C LYS A 206 -1.86 2.70 -40.50
N VAL A 207 -3.01 2.13 -40.11
CA VAL A 207 -3.82 1.29 -41.00
C VAL A 207 -4.36 2.10 -42.18
N SER A 208 -4.92 3.29 -41.94
CA SER A 208 -5.41 4.19 -42.98
C SER A 208 -4.30 4.61 -43.97
N ARG A 209 -3.09 4.91 -43.47
CA ARG A 209 -1.92 5.20 -44.33
C ARG A 209 -1.51 4.01 -45.19
N LYS A 210 -1.58 2.78 -44.67
CA LYS A 210 -1.29 1.56 -45.45
C LYS A 210 -2.35 1.32 -46.53
N ALA A 211 -3.63 1.49 -46.19
CA ALA A 211 -4.73 1.35 -47.14
C ALA A 211 -4.60 2.36 -48.31
N THR A 212 -4.38 3.64 -48.00
CA THR A 212 -4.19 4.68 -49.03
C THR A 212 -2.94 4.45 -49.89
N LEU A 213 -1.88 3.86 -49.34
CA LEU A 213 -0.70 3.46 -50.13
C LEU A 213 -1.01 2.32 -51.10
N LEU A 214 -1.76 1.29 -50.66
CA LEU A 214 -2.18 0.17 -51.51
C LEU A 214 -3.05 0.65 -52.68
N GLU A 215 -4.03 1.52 -52.41
CA GLU A 215 -4.88 2.12 -53.46
C GLU A 215 -4.06 2.85 -54.53
N ARG A 216 -3.03 3.60 -54.12
CA ARG A 216 -2.11 4.29 -55.05
C ARG A 216 -1.29 3.31 -55.90
N ILE A 217 -0.84 2.20 -55.31
CA ILE A 217 -0.11 1.15 -56.03
C ILE A 217 -1.01 0.47 -57.06
N GLU A 218 -2.25 0.10 -56.68
CA GLU A 218 -3.23 -0.49 -57.58
C GLU A 218 -3.57 0.43 -58.76
N ALA A 219 -3.78 1.72 -58.50
CA ALA A 219 -4.05 2.71 -59.54
C ALA A 219 -2.89 2.81 -60.56
N LYS A 220 -1.64 2.80 -60.07
CA LYS A 220 -0.45 2.86 -60.92
C LYS A 220 -0.30 1.60 -61.79
N LEU A 221 -0.54 0.42 -61.22
CA LEU A 221 -0.54 -0.86 -61.96
C LEU A 221 -1.60 -0.89 -63.05
N ARG A 222 -2.85 -0.49 -62.73
CA ARG A 222 -3.94 -0.39 -63.73
C ARG A 222 -3.59 0.57 -64.86
N GLY A 223 -3.00 1.72 -64.54
CA GLY A 223 -2.55 2.71 -65.53
C GLY A 223 -1.48 2.13 -66.47
N SER A 224 -0.47 1.46 -65.92
CA SER A 224 0.58 0.78 -66.71
C SER A 224 0.00 -0.32 -67.62
N LEU A 225 -0.93 -1.13 -67.10
CA LEU A 225 -1.57 -2.18 -67.89
C LEU A 225 -2.40 -1.62 -69.05
N LYS A 226 -3.17 -0.55 -68.81
CA LYS A 226 -3.90 0.17 -69.88
C LYS A 226 -2.96 0.72 -70.94
N MET A 227 -1.82 1.28 -70.54
CA MET A 227 -0.82 1.80 -71.47
C MET A 227 -0.24 0.68 -72.34
N MET A 228 0.16 -0.46 -71.74
CA MET A 228 0.65 -1.61 -72.50
C MET A 228 -0.40 -2.14 -73.49
N LEU A 229 -1.65 -2.30 -73.07
CA LEU A 229 -2.75 -2.73 -73.94
C LEU A 229 -2.97 -1.75 -75.10
N GLY A 230 -2.87 -0.44 -74.84
CA GLY A 230 -2.97 0.60 -75.87
C GLY A 230 -1.84 0.54 -76.90
N ILE A 231 -0.59 0.36 -76.45
CA ILE A 231 0.58 0.19 -77.33
C ILE A 231 0.44 -1.09 -78.17
N SER A 232 -0.03 -2.18 -77.56
CA SER A 232 -0.28 -3.45 -78.23
C SER A 232 -1.32 -3.30 -79.35
N ALA A 233 -2.43 -2.62 -79.08
CA ALA A 233 -3.47 -2.35 -80.06
C ALA A 233 -3.00 -1.44 -81.20
N LEU A 234 -2.10 -0.48 -80.91
CA LEU A 234 -1.48 0.39 -81.91
C LEU A 234 -0.55 -0.41 -82.84
N LEU A 235 0.29 -1.28 -82.28
CA LEU A 235 1.17 -2.18 -83.04
C LEU A 235 0.38 -3.13 -83.95
N ILE A 236 -0.73 -3.71 -83.46
CA ILE A 236 -1.59 -4.57 -84.27
C ILE A 236 -2.18 -3.80 -85.47
N LYS A 237 -2.61 -2.55 -85.27
CA LYS A 237 -3.09 -1.68 -86.37
C LYS A 237 -2.01 -1.37 -87.41
N ILE A 238 -0.76 -1.23 -86.99
CA ILE A 238 0.36 -0.95 -87.90
C ILE A 238 0.72 -2.18 -88.75
N ILE A 239 0.50 -3.40 -88.24
CA ILE A 239 0.81 -4.65 -88.96
C ILE A 239 -0.29 -5.04 -89.98
N GLN A 240 -1.50 -4.48 -89.86
CA GLN A 240 -2.64 -4.77 -90.75
C GLN A 240 -2.77 -3.81 -91.95
N HIS A 241 -1.82 -2.90 -92.13
CA HIS A 241 -1.67 -2.03 -93.32
C HIS A 241 -0.31 -2.25 -93.95
#